data_AF-A0A7Z9XI84-F1
#
_entry.id   AF-A0A7Z9XI84-F1
#
_cell.length_a   1.000
_cell.length_b   1.000
_cell.length_c   1.000
_cell.angle_alpha   90.00
_cell.angle_beta   90.00
_cell.angle_gamma   90.00
#
_symmetry.space_group_name_H-M   'P 1'
#
loop_
_entity.id
_entity.type
_entity.pdbx_description
1 polymer ?
#
loop_
_entity_poly.entity_id
_entity_poly.type
_entity_poly.pdbx_seq_one_letter_code
_entity_poly.pdbx_strand_id
1 'polypeptide(L)' 'MFLFKMKNGKHKLAYGETLEDALEILRWRLTEEEMEQIIPDDYVKFHPRQLQQYIDNLG' A
#
# COMPACT_ATOMS: atom_id res chain seq x y z
N MET A 1 -5.19 -0.81 8.14
CA MET A 1 -4.87 -0.47 6.74
C MET A 1 -3.37 -0.38 6.61
N PHE A 2 -2.87 -0.74 5.44
CA PHE A 2 -1.45 -0.67 5.11
C PHE A 2 -1.27 0.30 3.95
N LEU A 3 -0.34 1.24 4.12
CA LEU A 3 0.13 2.12 3.07
C LEU A 3 1.48 1.59 2.61
N PHE A 4 1.57 1.11 1.38
CA PHE A 4 2.82 0.65 0.82
C PHE A 4 3.46 1.77 0.01
N LYS A 5 4.74 2.03 0.23
CA LYS A 5 5.45 3.01 -0.58
C LYS A 5 5.79 2.41 -1.93
N MET A 6 5.65 3.23 -2.97
CA MET A 6 6.07 2.89 -4.32
C MET A 6 7.37 3.60 -4.67
N LYS A 7 8.18 2.99 -5.54
CA LYS A 7 9.42 3.60 -6.07
C LYS A 7 9.18 4.94 -6.77
N ASN A 8 7.98 5.14 -7.32
CA ASN A 8 7.54 6.41 -7.93
C ASN A 8 7.21 7.52 -6.91
N GLY A 9 7.39 7.28 -5.59
CA GLY A 9 7.15 8.27 -4.52
C GLY A 9 5.69 8.36 -4.06
N LYS A 10 4.77 7.69 -4.76
CA LYS A 10 3.37 7.52 -4.36
C LYS A 10 3.22 6.38 -3.37
N HIS A 11 2.05 6.31 -2.72
CA HIS A 11 1.73 5.18 -1.86
C HIS A 11 0.48 4.46 -2.34
N LYS A 12 0.50 3.14 -2.20
CA LYS A 12 -0.63 2.26 -2.50
C LYS A 12 -1.32 1.84 -1.22
N LEU A 13 -2.63 2.00 -1.23
CA LEU A 13 -3.47 1.56 -0.12
C LEU A 13 -3.82 0.09 -0.26
N ALA A 14 -3.58 -0.66 0.79
CA ALA A 14 -3.98 -2.04 0.94
C ALA A 14 -4.80 -2.23 2.23
N TYR A 15 -5.79 -3.10 2.13
CA TYR A 15 -6.56 -3.58 3.27
C TYR A 15 -6.07 -4.98 3.56
N GLY A 16 -5.91 -5.30 4.84
CA GLY A 16 -5.51 -6.62 5.27
C GLY A 16 -5.33 -6.62 6.79
N GLU A 17 -5.43 -7.80 7.40
CA GLU A 17 -5.16 -7.97 8.83
C GLU A 17 -3.66 -8.07 9.11
N THR A 18 -2.92 -8.71 8.19
CA THR A 18 -1.47 -8.88 8.23
C THR A 18 -0.79 -8.24 7.02
N LEU A 19 0.53 -8.12 7.07
CA LEU A 19 1.34 -7.62 5.96
C LEU A 19 1.17 -8.52 4.72
N GLU A 20 1.17 -9.84 4.92
CA GLU A 20 1.00 -10.83 3.86
C GLU A 20 -0.37 -10.70 3.19
N ASP A 21 -1.45 -10.58 3.98
CA ASP A 21 -2.80 -10.41 3.48
C ASP A 21 -2.96 -9.12 2.66
N ALA A 22 -2.35 -8.03 3.15
CA ALA A 22 -2.32 -6.77 2.43
C ALA A 22 -1.52 -6.84 1.12
N LEU A 23 -0.39 -7.55 1.11
CA LEU A 23 0.41 -7.79 -0.10
C LEU A 23 -0.30 -8.71 -1.08
N GLU A 24 -1.00 -9.74 -0.61
CA GLU A 24 -1.84 -10.58 -1.45
C GLU A 24 -2.90 -9.72 -2.13
N ILE A 25 -3.70 -8.95 -1.38
CA ILE A 25 -4.73 -8.09 -1.96
C ILE A 25 -4.16 -7.12 -3.00
N LEU A 26 -2.96 -6.61 -2.77
CA LEU A 26 -2.23 -5.82 -3.77
C LEU A 26 -1.90 -6.63 -5.02
N ARG A 27 -1.36 -7.85 -4.89
CA ARG A 27 -1.08 -8.75 -6.04
C ARG A 27 -2.32 -9.11 -6.84
N TRP A 28 -3.47 -9.28 -6.18
CA TRP A 28 -4.74 -9.55 -6.86
C TRP A 28 -5.28 -8.36 -7.64
N ARG A 29 -4.96 -7.13 -7.19
CA ARG A 29 -5.49 -5.89 -7.77
C ARG A 29 -4.53 -5.23 -8.76
N LEU A 30 -3.24 -5.44 -8.58
CA LEU A 30 -2.18 -4.79 -9.34
C LEU A 30 -1.65 -5.71 -10.43
N THR A 31 -1.16 -5.11 -11.49
CA THR A 31 -0.34 -5.80 -12.49
C THR A 31 1.06 -6.05 -11.92
N GLU A 32 1.79 -6.99 -12.51
CA GLU A 32 3.17 -7.32 -12.13
C GLU A 32 4.06 -6.08 -12.11
N GLU A 33 3.90 -5.19 -13.10
CA GLU A 33 4.63 -3.93 -13.20
C GLU A 33 4.37 -2.99 -12.00
N GLU A 34 3.12 -2.83 -11.56
CA GLU A 34 2.82 -2.01 -10.38
C GLU A 34 3.30 -2.68 -9.08
N MET A 35 3.23 -4.02 -9.01
CA MET A 35 3.77 -4.78 -7.88
C MET A 35 5.29 -4.63 -7.76
N GLU A 36 6.02 -4.56 -8.87
CA GLU A 36 7.47 -4.29 -8.87
C GLU A 36 7.82 -2.88 -8.38
N GLN A 37 6.88 -1.94 -8.47
CA GLN A 37 7.03 -0.60 -7.92
C GLN A 37 6.79 -0.57 -6.41
N ILE A 38 6.04 -1.51 -5.84
CA ILE A 38 5.78 -1.59 -4.39
C ILE A 38 7.06 -1.98 -3.65
N ILE A 39 7.34 -1.29 -2.54
CA ILE A 39 8.42 -1.63 -1.62
C ILE A 39 7.78 -2.36 -0.43
N PRO A 40 7.78 -3.70 -0.39
CA PRO A 40 7.10 -4.47 0.66
C PRO A 40 7.72 -4.28 2.05
N ASP A 41 8.97 -3.82 2.11
CA ASP A 41 9.69 -3.51 3.35
C ASP A 41 9.32 -2.11 3.90
N ASP A 42 8.88 -1.20 3.01
CA ASP A 42 8.58 0.20 3.34
C ASP A 42 7.07 0.42 3.33
N TYR A 43 6.45 0.09 4.47
CA TYR A 43 5.02 0.22 4.67
C TYR A 43 4.69 0.92 5.99
N VAL A 44 3.56 1.63 5.98
CA VAL A 44 3.00 2.25 7.18
C VAL A 44 1.68 1.57 7.49
N LYS A 45 1.61 0.92 8.66
CA LYS A 45 0.34 0.45 9.21
C LYS A 45 -0.32 1.61 9.94
N PHE A 46 -1.50 2.00 9.48
CA PHE A 46 -2.25 3.10 10.07
C PHE A 46 -3.72 2.74 10.29
N HIS A 47 -4.37 3.48 11.17
CA HIS A 47 -5.79 3.32 11.45
C HIS A 47 -6.62 3.99 10.35
N PRO A 48 -7.79 3.43 9.94
CA PRO A 48 -8.60 4.00 8.85
C PRO A 48 -8.95 5.48 9.02
N ARG A 49 -9.08 5.93 10.27
CA ARG A 49 -9.33 7.34 10.62
C ARG A 49 -8.19 8.29 10.23
N GLN A 50 -6.97 7.78 10.06
CA GLN A 50 -5.79 8.54 9.67
C GLN A 50 -5.61 8.61 8.14
N LEU A 51 -6.47 7.93 7.35
CA LEU A 51 -6.39 7.92 5.88
C LEU A 51 -6.36 9.33 5.29
N GLN A 52 -7.11 10.24 5.89
CA GLN A 52 -7.23 11.63 5.45
C GLN A 52 -5.87 12.36 5.44
N GLN A 53 -4.93 11.94 6.30
CA GLN A 53 -3.57 12.51 6.36
C GLN A 53 -2.67 12.01 5.23
N TYR A 54 -2.96 10.83 4.69
CA TYR A 54 -2.17 10.18 3.64
C TYR A 54 -2.81 10.31 2.26
N ILE A 55 -4.04 10.85 2.18
CA ILE A 55 -4.82 10.94 0.94
C ILE A 55 -4.11 11.78 -0.14
N ASP A 56 -3.36 12.79 0.28
CA ASP A 56 -2.58 13.67 -0.59
C ASP A 56 -1.39 12.93 -1.24
N ASN A 57 -0.97 11.82 -0.63
CA ASN A 57 0.17 11.00 -1.07
C ASN A 57 -0.26 9.69 -1.77
N LEU A 58 -1.57 9.50 -1.99
CA LEU A 58 -2.11 8.39 -2.76
C LEU A 58 -2.08 8.71 -4.26
N GLY A 59 -1.74 7.74 -5.09
CA GLY A 59 -1.92 7.91 -6.53
C GLY A 59 -1.63 6.70 -7.39
#